data_AF-A0A662M727-F1
#
_entry.id   AF-A0A662M727-F1
#
_cell.length_a   1.000
_cell.length_b   1.000
_cell.length_c   1.000
_cell.angle_alpha   90.00
_cell.angle_beta   90.00
_cell.angle_gamma   90.00
#
_symmetry.space_group_name_H-M   'P 1'
#
loop_
_entity.id
_entity.type
_entity.pdbx_description
1 polymer ?
#
loop_
_entity_poly.entity_id
_entity_poly.type
_entity_poly.pdbx_seq_one_letter_code
_entity_poly.pdbx_strand_id
1 'polypeptide(L)'
;MKELEQFCRELKKNFKPRDKGNHVKTWSEKDYLEGIGVVDAFVIILRTRGCSWAIKSGCSMCGYFNDSTWRKLSANDILSQFNLAMKNYNGEQIVKIFTSGSFLDEKEVPKITL
;
A
#
# COMPACT_ATOMS: atom_id res chain seq x y z
N MET A 1 -15.97 -3.00 22.36
CA MET A 1 -14.89 -3.28 21.36
C MET A 1 -15.10 -4.57 20.56
N LYS A 2 -15.55 -5.69 21.15
CA LYS A 2 -15.77 -6.96 20.40
C LYS A 2 -16.75 -6.85 19.23
N GLU A 3 -17.82 -6.07 19.39
CA GLU A 3 -18.81 -5.82 18.32
C GLU A 3 -18.20 -5.14 17.10
N LEU A 4 -17.35 -4.12 17.31
CA LEU A 4 -16.64 -3.44 16.22
C LEU A 4 -15.66 -4.38 15.51
N GLU A 5 -14.94 -5.22 16.27
CA GLU A 5 -14.07 -6.23 15.65
C GLU A 5 -14.86 -7.22 14.80
N GLN A 6 -16.02 -7.68 15.28
CA GLN A 6 -16.89 -8.58 14.52
C GLN A 6 -17.41 -7.90 13.24
N PHE A 7 -17.86 -6.64 13.35
CA PHE A 7 -18.29 -5.86 12.20
C PHE A 7 -17.18 -5.72 11.14
N CYS A 8 -15.95 -5.38 11.55
CA CYS A 8 -14.80 -5.29 10.65
C CYS A 8 -14.45 -6.64 10.00
N ARG A 9 -14.63 -7.76 10.71
CA ARG A 9 -14.47 -9.10 10.13
C ARG A 9 -15.52 -9.37 9.06
N GLU A 10 -16.79 -9.04 9.33
CA GLU A 10 -17.89 -9.20 8.38
C GLU A 10 -17.69 -8.40 7.10
N LEU A 11 -17.17 -7.16 7.18
CA LEU A 11 -16.87 -6.33 6.01
C LEU A 11 -15.88 -7.00 5.03
N LYS A 12 -14.98 -7.84 5.54
CA LYS A 12 -13.91 -8.47 4.74
C LYS A 12 -14.20 -9.92 4.39
N LYS A 13 -15.28 -10.52 4.88
CA LYS A 13 -15.51 -11.98 4.80
C LYS A 13 -15.50 -12.53 3.37
N ASN A 14 -15.93 -11.72 2.40
CA ASN A 14 -16.01 -12.10 0.99
C ASN A 14 -14.80 -11.62 0.18
N PHE A 15 -13.83 -10.97 0.82
CA PHE A 15 -12.64 -10.48 0.14
C PHE A 15 -11.77 -11.66 -0.32
N LYS A 16 -11.31 -11.59 -1.57
CA LYS A 16 -10.34 -12.53 -2.14
C LYS A 16 -9.07 -11.77 -2.48
N PRO A 17 -7.92 -12.12 -1.87
CA PRO A 17 -6.65 -11.46 -2.18
C PRO A 17 -6.31 -11.55 -3.66
N ARG A 18 -5.77 -10.44 -4.20
CA ARG A 18 -5.23 -10.41 -5.56
C ARG A 18 -3.72 -10.50 -5.47
N ASP A 19 -3.13 -11.40 -6.24
CA ASP A 19 -1.69 -11.62 -6.30
C ASP A 19 -1.19 -11.52 -7.74
N LYS A 20 -1.11 -10.28 -8.23
CA LYS A 20 -0.72 -10.00 -9.63
C LYS A 20 0.78 -9.69 -9.79
N GLY A 21 1.59 -9.79 -8.73
CA GLY A 21 3.00 -9.42 -8.75
C GLY A 21 3.29 -7.94 -9.05
N ASN A 22 2.27 -7.10 -9.22
CA ASN A 22 2.36 -5.71 -9.65
C ASN A 22 1.83 -4.75 -8.56
N HIS A 23 2.24 -3.48 -8.66
CA HIS A 23 1.69 -2.39 -7.86
C HIS A 23 0.18 -2.25 -8.08
N VAL A 24 -0.52 -1.62 -7.13
CA VAL A 24 -1.98 -1.45 -7.18
C VAL A 24 -2.39 -0.44 -8.24
N LYS A 25 -1.81 0.76 -8.17
CA LYS A 25 -2.09 1.88 -9.07
C LYS A 25 -0.97 2.91 -9.00
N THR A 26 -0.78 3.63 -10.10
CA THR A 26 0.03 4.84 -10.21
C THR A 26 -0.79 5.97 -10.82
N TRP A 27 -0.56 7.21 -10.42
CA TRP A 27 -1.11 8.40 -11.06
C TRP A 27 -0.28 9.64 -10.68
N SER A 28 -0.48 10.74 -11.39
CA SER A 28 0.08 12.05 -11.04
C SER A 28 -1.03 12.95 -10.50
N GLU A 29 -0.73 13.71 -9.46
CA GLU A 29 -1.67 14.66 -8.84
C GLU A 29 -0.95 15.96 -8.47
N LYS A 30 -1.72 17.01 -8.16
CA LYS A 30 -1.15 18.25 -7.64
C LYS A 30 -0.98 18.16 -6.13
N ASP A 31 0.16 18.62 -5.63
CA ASP A 31 0.40 18.78 -4.20
C ASP A 31 1.24 20.03 -3.91
N TYR A 32 1.26 20.46 -2.65
CA TYR A 32 2.01 21.63 -2.21
C TYR A 32 3.41 21.22 -1.72
N LEU A 33 4.43 21.85 -2.30
CA LEU A 33 5.82 21.73 -1.87
C LEU A 33 6.26 23.06 -1.23
N GLU A 34 6.66 23.00 0.03
CA GLU A 34 7.10 24.17 0.78
C GLU A 34 8.23 24.92 0.06
N GLY A 35 8.08 26.25 -0.04
CA GLY A 35 9.03 27.12 -0.74
C GLY A 35 8.93 27.12 -2.28
N ILE A 36 8.17 26.21 -2.88
CA ILE A 36 7.98 26.13 -4.35
C ILE A 36 6.53 26.45 -4.75
N GLY A 37 5.55 25.95 -4.00
CA GLY A 37 4.13 26.08 -4.32
C GLY A 37 3.53 24.78 -4.83
N VAL A 38 2.51 24.87 -5.67
CA VAL A 38 1.81 23.69 -6.20
C VAL A 38 2.63 23.04 -7.31
N VAL A 39 2.95 21.76 -7.15
CA VAL A 39 3.78 20.95 -8.06
C VAL A 39 3.06 19.66 -8.43
N ASP A 40 3.59 18.94 -9.42
CA ASP A 40 3.15 17.57 -9.71
C ASP A 40 3.81 16.56 -8.76
N ALA A 41 3.01 15.62 -8.27
CA ALA A 41 3.40 14.52 -7.42
C ALA A 41 3.03 13.19 -8.06
N PHE A 42 4.01 12.30 -8.22
CA PHE A 42 3.79 10.94 -8.69
C PHE A 42 3.45 10.03 -7.51
N VAL A 43 2.29 9.40 -7.55
CA VAL A 43 1.79 8.53 -6.49
C VAL A 43 1.88 7.07 -6.88
N ILE A 44 2.41 6.27 -5.97
CA ILE A 44 2.53 4.82 -6.11
C ILE A 44 1.83 4.16 -4.93
N ILE A 45 0.90 3.24 -5.21
CA ILE A 45 0.39 2.32 -4.19
C ILE A 45 0.99 0.93 -4.44
N LEU A 46 1.88 0.52 -3.55
CA LEU A 46 2.48 -0.81 -3.54
C LEU A 46 1.53 -1.83 -2.89
N ARG A 47 1.44 -3.01 -3.50
CA ARG A 47 0.65 -4.13 -3.02
C ARG A 47 1.52 -4.93 -2.04
N THR A 48 1.13 -4.95 -0.78
CA THR A 48 1.84 -5.62 0.31
C THR A 48 0.96 -6.67 0.97
N ARG A 49 1.46 -7.34 2.03
CA ARG A 49 0.67 -8.31 2.82
C ARG A 49 -0.61 -7.71 3.40
N GLY A 50 -0.62 -6.40 3.65
CA GLY A 50 -1.61 -5.70 4.46
C GLY A 50 -1.17 -5.59 5.92
N CYS A 51 -1.61 -4.54 6.59
CA CYS A 51 -1.15 -4.25 7.95
C CYS A 51 -1.61 -5.33 8.94
N SER A 52 -0.86 -5.50 10.03
CA SER A 52 -1.19 -6.48 11.06
C SER A 52 -2.63 -6.35 11.60
N TRP A 53 -3.17 -5.12 11.65
CA TRP A 53 -4.55 -4.90 12.06
C TRP A 53 -5.58 -5.41 11.04
N ALA A 54 -5.33 -5.22 9.74
CA ALA A 54 -6.14 -5.77 8.67
C ALA A 54 -6.21 -7.30 8.72
N ILE A 55 -5.12 -7.97 9.12
CA ILE A 55 -5.10 -9.43 9.30
C ILE A 55 -5.87 -9.86 10.57
N LYS A 56 -5.79 -9.09 11.67
CA LYS A 56 -6.46 -9.44 12.93
C LYS A 56 -7.97 -9.30 12.84
N SER A 57 -8.49 -8.09 12.61
CA SER A 57 -9.92 -7.77 12.62
C SER A 57 -10.27 -6.76 11.54
N GLY A 58 -9.45 -5.73 11.34
CA GLY A 58 -9.61 -4.69 10.33
C GLY A 58 -10.14 -3.37 10.88
N CYS A 59 -10.09 -2.33 10.05
CA CYS A 59 -10.67 -1.02 10.36
C CYS A 59 -12.05 -0.89 9.72
N SER A 60 -12.93 -0.10 10.32
CA SER A 60 -14.21 0.30 9.71
C SER A 60 -14.04 1.32 8.58
N MET A 61 -12.91 2.05 8.56
CA MET A 61 -12.63 3.12 7.58
C MET A 61 -11.56 2.75 6.54
N CYS A 62 -10.56 1.94 6.92
CA CYS A 62 -9.44 1.62 6.03
C CYS A 62 -9.80 0.50 5.05
N GLY A 63 -9.88 0.85 3.76
CA GLY A 63 -10.18 -0.08 2.67
C GLY A 63 -8.97 -0.84 2.10
N TYR A 64 -7.74 -0.58 2.58
CA TYR A 64 -6.51 -1.14 1.98
C TYR A 64 -6.41 -2.66 2.05
N PHE A 65 -7.21 -3.35 2.89
CA PHE A 65 -7.30 -4.81 2.84
C PHE A 65 -7.71 -5.32 1.45
N ASN A 66 -8.45 -4.51 0.67
CA ASN A 66 -8.84 -4.84 -0.71
C ASN A 66 -7.65 -4.87 -1.68
N ASP A 67 -6.57 -4.17 -1.31
CA ASP A 67 -5.36 -4.02 -2.10
C ASP A 67 -4.17 -4.79 -1.53
N SER A 68 -4.42 -5.63 -0.53
CA SER A 68 -3.41 -6.50 0.08
C SER A 68 -3.37 -7.90 -0.54
N THR A 69 -2.22 -8.59 -0.43
CA THR A 69 -2.05 -9.99 -0.84
C THR A 69 -2.41 -10.99 0.26
N TRP A 70 -2.49 -10.57 1.52
CA TRP A 70 -2.71 -11.42 2.71
C TRP A 70 -1.65 -12.51 2.94
N ARG A 71 -0.60 -12.56 2.11
CA ARG A 71 0.60 -13.40 2.28
C ARG A 71 1.84 -12.53 2.43
N LYS A 72 2.91 -13.09 2.99
CA LYS A 72 4.20 -12.38 3.05
C LYS A 72 4.75 -12.20 1.64
N LEU A 73 5.34 -11.03 1.41
CA LEU A 73 6.13 -10.71 0.23
C LEU A 73 7.61 -10.65 0.63
N SER A 74 8.49 -11.01 -0.28
CA SER A 74 9.92 -10.74 -0.14
C SER A 74 10.20 -9.26 -0.42
N ALA A 75 11.37 -8.76 0.00
CA ALA A 75 11.81 -7.42 -0.39
C ALA A 75 11.90 -7.28 -1.92
N ASN A 76 12.34 -8.34 -2.62
CA ASN A 76 12.43 -8.37 -4.08
C ASN A 76 11.06 -8.25 -4.77
N ASP A 77 10.00 -8.84 -4.20
CA ASP A 77 8.65 -8.68 -4.74
C ASP A 77 8.20 -7.21 -4.67
N ILE A 78 8.49 -6.53 -3.56
CA ILE A 78 8.13 -5.11 -3.38
C ILE A 78 8.97 -4.21 -4.30
N LEU A 79 10.29 -4.47 -4.38
CA LEU A 79 11.19 -3.74 -5.28
C LEU A 79 10.80 -3.91 -6.75
N SER A 80 10.36 -5.10 -7.16
CA SER A 80 9.90 -5.35 -8.53
C SER A 80 8.67 -4.53 -8.87
N GLN A 81 7.71 -4.41 -7.93
CA GLN A 81 6.54 -3.55 -8.09
C GLN A 81 6.92 -2.07 -8.21
N PHE A 82 7.85 -1.60 -7.38
CA PHE A 82 8.36 -0.24 -7.41
C PHE A 82 9.04 0.07 -8.75
N ASN A 83 9.95 -0.79 -9.20
CA ASN A 83 10.63 -0.64 -10.49
C ASN A 83 9.66 -0.62 -11.66
N LEU A 84 8.59 -1.42 -11.60
CA LEU A 84 7.53 -1.39 -12.61
C LEU A 84 6.74 -0.07 -12.56
N ALA A 85 6.40 0.43 -11.37
CA ALA A 85 5.69 1.70 -11.20
C ALA A 85 6.51 2.89 -11.72
N MET A 86 7.81 2.90 -11.43
CA MET A 86 8.73 3.97 -11.86
C MET A 86 8.88 4.10 -13.38
N LYS A 87 8.46 3.11 -14.18
CA LYS A 87 8.38 3.27 -15.63
C LYS A 87 7.38 4.33 -16.08
N ASN A 88 6.41 4.68 -15.23
CA ASN A 88 5.39 5.69 -15.50
C ASN A 88 5.74 7.07 -14.90
N TYR A 89 6.87 7.19 -14.18
CA TYR A 89 7.32 8.46 -13.62
C TYR A 89 7.84 9.37 -14.74
N ASN A 90 7.45 10.64 -14.71
CA ASN A 90 7.72 11.61 -15.78
C ASN A 90 8.32 12.93 -15.27
N GLY A 91 9.06 12.88 -14.15
CA GLY A 91 9.78 14.05 -13.62
C GLY A 91 8.97 14.88 -12.61
N GLU A 92 7.91 14.32 -12.03
CA GLU A 92 7.18 14.94 -10.93
C GLU A 92 8.12 15.30 -9.77
N GLN A 93 7.92 16.47 -9.17
CA GLN A 93 8.82 16.99 -8.13
C GLN A 93 8.69 16.24 -6.80
N ILE A 94 7.56 15.56 -6.60
CA ILE A 94 7.29 14.74 -5.41
C ILE A 94 7.03 13.30 -5.86
N VAL A 95 7.56 12.33 -5.12
CA VAL A 95 7.17 10.93 -5.24
C VAL A 95 6.54 10.48 -3.92
N LYS A 96 5.27 10.07 -3.96
CA LYS A 96 4.55 9.52 -2.81
C LYS A 96 4.46 8.01 -2.92
N ILE A 97 4.96 7.33 -1.90
CA ILE A 97 4.94 5.87 -1.83
C ILE A 97 4.02 5.46 -0.70
N PHE A 98 2.93 4.77 -1.06
CA PHE A 98 2.00 4.17 -0.13
C PHE A 98 2.11 2.66 -0.20
N THR A 99 1.88 2.00 0.93
CA THR A 99 1.62 0.56 0.96
C THR A 99 0.14 0.33 1.22
N SER A 100 -0.35 -0.85 0.86
CA SER A 100 -1.73 -1.26 1.19
C SER A 100 -1.86 -1.66 2.67
N GLY A 101 -1.23 -0.91 3.58
CA GLY A 101 -1.10 -1.23 4.99
C GLY A 101 -0.23 -0.23 5.76
N SER A 102 0.82 -0.72 6.43
CA SER A 102 1.72 -0.01 7.31
C SER A 102 3.18 -0.21 6.89
N PHE A 103 3.81 0.85 6.38
CA PHE A 103 5.20 0.82 5.87
C PHE A 103 6.22 0.36 6.92
N LEU A 104 6.01 0.70 8.19
CA LEU A 104 6.92 0.35 9.30
C LEU A 104 6.61 -1.00 9.96
N ASP A 105 5.64 -1.77 9.45
CA ASP A 105 5.39 -3.14 9.91
C ASP A 105 6.33 -4.10 9.15
N GLU A 106 7.33 -4.66 9.84
CA GLU A 106 8.29 -5.61 9.24
C GLU A 106 7.64 -6.88 8.69
N LYS A 107 6.43 -7.21 9.15
CA LYS A 107 5.65 -8.33 8.60
C LYS A 107 4.99 -7.95 7.27
N GLU A 108 4.97 -6.68 6.91
CA GLU A 108 4.44 -6.14 5.66
C GLU A 108 5.54 -5.72 4.70
N VAL A 109 6.51 -4.94 5.18
CA VAL A 109 7.69 -4.48 4.43
C VAL A 109 8.94 -5.07 5.11
N PRO A 110 9.51 -6.16 4.57
CA PRO A 110 10.68 -6.79 5.17
C PRO A 110 11.90 -5.86 5.15
N LYS A 111 12.74 -5.96 6.19
CA LYS A 111 14.06 -5.36 6.17
C LYS A 111 14.93 -6.02 5.11
N ILE A 112 15.70 -5.22 4.39
CA ILE A 112 16.83 -5.70 3.60
C ILE A 112 18.02 -5.73 4.56
N THR A 113 18.52 -6.92 4.87
CA THR A 113 19.83 -7.05 5.50
C THR A 113 20.85 -6.97 4.37
N LEU A 114 21.60 -5.86 4.31
CA LEU A 114 22.76 -5.70 3.42
C LEU A 114 23.97 -6.46 3.95
#